data_AF-A0A428P4K3-F1
#
_entry.id   AF-A0A428P4K3-F1
#
_cell.length_a   1.000
_cell.length_b   1.000
_cell.length_c   1.000
_cell.angle_alpha   90.00
_cell.angle_beta   90.00
_cell.angle_gamma   90.00
#
_symmetry.space_group_name_H-M   'P 1'
#
loop_
_entity.id
_entity.type
_entity.pdbx_description
1 polymer ?
#
loop_
_entity_poly.entity_id
_entity_poly.type
_entity_poly.pdbx_seq_one_letter_code
_entity_poly.pdbx_strand_id
1 'polypeptide(L)'
;MASKEDTLVQALSSSLTEQQTQKVIHTTPPGFDKAIRSLPRADRVSSAFQAAGIWAWISYFLVASHNDEIEESLSQLPEPTLQYVISEVSKVKASPSLITRIQHTLYHSHRAATRRIT
;
A
#
# COMPACT_ATOMS: atom_id res chain seq x y z
N MET A 1 8.12 -25.07 -4.79
CA MET A 1 8.65 -23.82 -4.21
C MET A 1 7.88 -22.69 -4.86
N ALA A 2 7.24 -21.81 -4.09
CA ALA A 2 6.58 -20.62 -4.64
C ALA A 2 7.64 -19.71 -5.25
N SER A 3 7.33 -19.05 -6.37
CA SER A 3 8.25 -18.11 -6.99
C SER A 3 8.45 -16.87 -6.10
N LYS A 4 9.53 -16.11 -6.30
CA LYS A 4 9.78 -14.88 -5.53
C LYS A 4 8.64 -13.88 -5.77
N GLU A 5 8.10 -13.86 -6.99
CA GLU A 5 6.95 -13.06 -7.37
C GLU A 5 5.70 -13.45 -6.58
N ASP A 6 5.38 -14.75 -6.48
CA ASP A 6 4.20 -15.22 -5.75
C ASP A 6 4.25 -14.85 -4.28
N THR A 7 5.45 -14.86 -3.68
CA THR A 7 5.66 -14.44 -2.30
C THR A 7 5.36 -12.95 -2.11
N LEU A 8 5.81 -12.11 -3.04
CA LEU A 8 5.55 -10.67 -3.03
C LEU A 8 4.06 -10.38 -3.24
N VAL A 9 3.43 -11.05 -4.21
CA VAL A 9 1.98 -10.95 -4.45
C VAL A 9 1.22 -11.35 -3.20
N GLN A 10 1.61 -12.44 -2.54
CA GLN A 10 0.94 -12.91 -1.33
C GLN A 10 1.10 -11.91 -0.17
N ALA A 11 2.29 -11.37 0.08
CA ALA A 11 2.51 -10.38 1.13
C ALA A 11 1.68 -9.11 0.90
N LEU A 12 1.70 -8.58 -0.32
CA LEU A 12 0.94 -7.40 -0.72
C LEU A 12 -0.57 -7.65 -0.64
N SER A 13 -1.05 -8.77 -1.17
CA SER A 13 -2.48 -9.15 -1.10
C SER A 13 -2.96 -9.37 0.34
N SER A 14 -2.09 -9.91 1.21
CA SER A 14 -2.41 -10.12 2.62
C SER A 14 -2.60 -8.78 3.33
N SER A 15 -1.76 -7.78 3.06
CA SER A 15 -1.92 -6.43 3.63
C SER A 15 -3.28 -5.78 3.29
N LEU A 16 -3.88 -6.16 2.17
CA LEU A 16 -5.19 -5.65 1.75
C LEU A 16 -6.35 -6.43 2.39
N THR A 17 -6.19 -7.73 2.60
CA THR A 17 -7.27 -8.61 3.07
C THR A 17 -7.28 -8.80 4.58
N GLU A 18 -6.16 -8.54 5.27
CA GLU A 18 -6.04 -8.69 6.72
C GLU A 18 -7.05 -7.80 7.46
N GLN A 19 -7.76 -8.42 8.41
CA GLN A 19 -8.74 -7.73 9.24
C GLN A 19 -8.06 -6.82 10.25
N GLN A 20 -8.40 -5.54 10.18
CA GLN A 20 -7.91 -4.53 11.10
C GLN A 20 -8.68 -4.65 12.43
N THR A 21 -7.95 -4.68 13.55
CA THR A 21 -8.59 -4.70 14.88
C THR A 21 -9.27 -3.37 15.19
N GLN A 22 -10.28 -3.41 16.06
CA GLN A 22 -11.06 -2.22 16.43
C GLN A 22 -10.19 -1.08 17.00
N LYS A 23 -9.06 -1.43 17.64
CA LYS A 23 -8.07 -0.47 18.14
C LYS A 23 -7.37 0.32 17.03
N VAL A 24 -7.13 -0.29 15.87
CA VAL A 24 -6.36 0.33 14.77
C VAL A 24 -7.22 0.92 13.66
N ILE A 25 -8.51 0.56 13.56
CA ILE A 25 -9.44 1.12 12.56
C ILE A 25 -9.57 2.65 12.70
N HIS A 26 -9.49 3.19 13.92
CA HIS A 26 -9.59 4.63 14.17
C HIS A 26 -8.22 5.33 14.24
N THR A 27 -7.14 4.66 13.82
CA THR A 27 -5.80 5.26 13.83
C THR A 27 -5.22 5.31 12.42
N THR A 28 -4.51 6.41 12.15
CA THR A 28 -3.76 6.56 10.91
C THR A 28 -2.66 5.50 10.82
N PRO A 29 -2.49 4.83 9.67
CA PRO A 29 -1.34 3.94 9.46
C PRO A 29 -0.02 4.66 9.74
N PRO A 30 0.92 4.04 10.46
CA PRO A 30 2.23 4.63 10.71
C PRO A 30 2.90 5.06 9.39
N GLY A 31 3.46 6.27 9.33
CA GLY A 31 4.13 6.76 8.12
C GLY A 31 3.20 7.27 7.00
N PHE A 32 1.87 7.17 7.13
CA PHE A 32 0.93 7.56 6.06
C PHE A 32 1.08 9.03 5.63
N ASP A 33 1.26 9.93 6.60
CA ASP A 33 1.49 11.36 6.31
C ASP A 33 2.79 11.61 5.53
N LYS A 34 3.83 10.83 5.82
CA LYS A 34 5.11 10.91 5.10
C LYS A 34 4.93 10.36 3.68
N ALA A 35 4.21 9.25 3.53
CA ALA A 35 3.94 8.61 2.25
C ALA A 35 3.12 9.49 1.30
N ILE A 36 2.09 10.18 1.80
CA ILE A 36 1.33 11.15 1.00
C ILE A 36 2.24 12.30 0.54
N ARG A 37 3.04 12.86 1.45
CA ARG A 37 3.96 13.97 1.12
C ARG A 37 5.06 13.58 0.14
N SER A 38 5.42 12.31 0.07
CA SER A 38 6.40 11.80 -0.89
C SER A 38 5.79 11.46 -2.25
N LEU A 39 4.47 11.48 -2.42
CA LEU A 39 3.82 11.21 -3.73
C LEU A 39 4.41 12.04 -4.88
N PRO A 40 4.69 13.36 -4.73
CA PRO A 40 5.30 14.14 -5.81
C PRO A 40 6.74 13.72 -6.16
N ARG A 41 7.40 12.92 -5.31
CA ARG A 41 8.76 12.41 -5.46
C ARG A 41 8.81 10.89 -5.34
N ALA A 42 7.72 10.22 -5.73
CA ALA A 42 7.62 8.78 -5.65
C ALA A 42 8.71 8.13 -6.50
N ASP A 43 9.32 7.07 -5.97
CA ASP A 43 10.23 6.24 -6.73
C ASP A 43 9.50 5.48 -7.87
N ARG A 44 10.25 4.78 -8.73
CA ARG A 44 9.70 4.00 -9.85
C ARG A 44 8.64 2.99 -9.40
N VAL A 45 8.88 2.28 -8.30
CA VAL A 45 8.00 1.21 -7.81
C VAL A 45 6.73 1.81 -7.24
N SER A 46 6.85 2.77 -6.34
CA SER A 46 5.73 3.49 -5.73
C SER A 46 4.84 4.15 -6.79
N SER A 47 5.44 4.77 -7.81
CA SER A 47 4.73 5.36 -8.94
C SER A 47 3.98 4.32 -9.77
N ALA A 48 4.58 3.15 -10.01
CA ALA A 48 3.94 2.07 -10.76
C ALA A 48 2.72 1.50 -9.99
N PHE A 49 2.83 1.30 -8.68
CA PHE A 49 1.69 0.89 -7.84
C PHE A 49 0.61 1.98 -7.78
N GLN A 50 0.99 3.25 -7.75
CA GLN A 50 0.04 4.37 -7.80
C GLN A 50 -0.74 4.41 -9.12
N ALA A 51 -0.06 4.21 -10.26
CA ALA A 51 -0.70 4.16 -11.57
C ALA A 51 -1.72 3.02 -11.69
N ALA A 52 -1.52 1.91 -10.97
CA ALA A 52 -2.46 0.79 -10.91
C ALA A 52 -3.66 1.03 -9.97
N GLY A 53 -3.63 2.08 -9.17
CA GLY A 53 -4.75 2.53 -8.34
C GLY A 53 -4.43 2.64 -6.85
N ILE A 54 -5.34 3.29 -6.12
CA ILE A 54 -5.12 3.67 -4.71
C ILE A 54 -4.85 2.47 -3.79
N TRP A 55 -5.52 1.33 -4.02
CA TRP A 55 -5.36 0.14 -3.17
C TRP A 55 -4.04 -0.58 -3.44
N ALA A 56 -3.60 -0.64 -4.69
CA ALA A 56 -2.28 -1.17 -5.04
C ALA A 56 -1.18 -0.33 -4.37
N TRP A 57 -1.30 1.00 -4.44
CA TRP A 57 -0.38 1.90 -3.74
C TRP A 57 -0.43 1.78 -2.21
N ILE A 58 -1.62 1.68 -1.61
CA ILE A 58 -1.75 1.47 -0.16
C ILE A 58 -1.11 0.14 0.24
N SER A 59 -1.27 -0.92 -0.54
CA SER A 59 -0.63 -2.21 -0.29
C SER A 59 0.89 -2.09 -0.30
N TYR A 60 1.46 -1.48 -1.34
CA TYR A 60 2.88 -1.19 -1.41
C TYR A 60 3.35 -0.41 -0.19
N PHE A 61 2.66 0.68 0.16
CA PHE A 61 2.99 1.49 1.32
C PHE A 61 2.94 0.70 2.63
N LEU A 62 1.87 -0.06 2.88
CA LEU A 62 1.71 -0.82 4.13
C LEU A 62 2.78 -1.88 4.30
N VAL A 63 3.24 -2.50 3.21
CA VAL A 63 4.26 -3.55 3.26
C VAL A 63 5.66 -2.94 3.27
N ALA A 64 5.98 -2.02 2.37
CA ALA A 64 7.30 -1.40 2.26
C ALA A 64 7.65 -0.56 3.49
N SER A 65 6.68 0.11 4.12
CA SER A 65 6.94 0.89 5.35
C SER A 65 7.29 0.04 6.58
N HIS A 66 7.10 -1.28 6.50
CA HIS A 66 7.34 -2.22 7.60
C HIS A 66 8.33 -3.32 7.25
N ASN A 67 8.78 -3.41 6.00
CA ASN A 67 9.67 -4.47 5.53
C ASN A 67 10.59 -3.97 4.39
N ASP A 68 11.78 -3.52 4.78
CA ASP A 68 12.83 -3.03 3.88
C ASP A 68 13.25 -4.10 2.85
N GLU A 69 13.18 -5.40 3.20
CA GLU A 69 13.53 -6.49 2.27
C GLU A 69 12.52 -6.63 1.12
N ILE A 70 11.24 -6.33 1.38
CA ILE A 70 10.20 -6.34 0.35
C ILE A 70 10.34 -5.11 -0.55
N GLU A 71 10.62 -3.94 0.03
CA GLU A 71 10.90 -2.73 -0.74
C GLU A 71 12.10 -2.94 -1.67
N GLU A 72 13.22 -3.45 -1.14
CA GLU A 72 14.40 -3.77 -1.92
C GLU A 72 14.09 -4.81 -3.01
N SER A 73 13.37 -5.88 -2.64
CA SER A 73 13.01 -6.93 -3.60
C SER A 73 12.18 -6.41 -4.76
N LEU A 74 11.20 -5.52 -4.52
CA LEU A 74 10.39 -4.91 -5.56
C LEU A 74 11.21 -3.95 -6.44
N SER A 75 12.14 -3.20 -5.85
CA SER A 75 13.01 -2.27 -6.57
C SER A 75 13.95 -2.95 -7.58
N GLN A 76 14.35 -4.18 -7.28
CA GLN A 76 15.26 -4.98 -8.11
C GLN A 76 14.55 -5.79 -9.20
N LEU A 77 13.20 -5.79 -9.23
CA LEU A 77 12.47 -6.56 -10.24
C LEU A 77 12.62 -5.95 -11.65
N PRO A 78 12.80 -6.80 -12.68
CA PRO A 78 12.61 -6.41 -14.06
C PRO A 78 11.20 -5.85 -14.29
N GLU A 79 11.06 -4.90 -15.21
CA GLU A 79 9.78 -4.23 -15.47
C GLU A 79 8.63 -5.21 -15.77
N PRO A 80 8.78 -6.27 -16.61
CA PRO A 80 7.69 -7.21 -16.86
C PRO A 80 7.23 -7.94 -15.59
N THR A 81 8.17 -8.27 -14.71
CA THR A 81 7.89 -8.97 -13.45
C THR A 81 7.22 -8.05 -12.44
N LEU A 82 7.66 -6.80 -12.35
CA LEU A 82 7.02 -5.79 -11.50
C LEU A 82 5.58 -5.55 -11.95
N GLN A 83 5.33 -5.43 -13.25
CA GLN A 83 3.99 -5.26 -13.82
C GLN A 83 3.08 -6.47 -13.52
N TYR A 84 3.62 -7.69 -13.55
CA TYR A 84 2.87 -8.88 -13.13
C TYR A 84 2.42 -8.78 -11.66
N VAL A 85 3.35 -8.46 -10.74
CA VAL A 85 3.03 -8.33 -9.30
C VAL A 85 1.97 -7.25 -9.08
N ILE A 86 2.13 -6.08 -9.71
CA ILE A 86 1.19 -4.97 -9.59
C ILE A 86 -0.19 -5.36 -10.15
N SER A 87 -0.22 -6.01 -11.32
CA SER A 87 -1.46 -6.51 -11.93
C SER A 87 -2.21 -7.44 -10.99
N GLU A 88 -1.54 -8.42 -10.38
CA GLU A 88 -2.20 -9.35 -9.46
C GLU A 88 -2.73 -8.64 -8.20
N VAL A 89 -1.92 -7.76 -7.60
CA VAL A 89 -2.32 -7.01 -6.40
C VAL A 89 -3.48 -6.05 -6.70
N SER A 90 -3.52 -5.44 -7.88
CA SER A 90 -4.60 -4.51 -8.28
C SER A 90 -5.98 -5.17 -8.36
N LYS A 91 -6.03 -6.50 -8.54
CA LYS A 91 -7.28 -7.28 -8.58
C LYS A 91 -7.85 -7.55 -7.18
N VAL A 92 -7.04 -7.38 -6.14
CA VAL A 92 -7.43 -7.70 -4.76
C VAL A 92 -8.33 -6.61 -4.19
N LYS A 93 -9.49 -7.03 -3.67
CA LYS A 93 -10.39 -6.14 -2.94
C LYS A 93 -9.89 -5.95 -1.51
N ALA A 94 -9.66 -4.69 -1.13
CA ALA A 94 -9.33 -4.34 0.25
C ALA A 94 -10.45 -4.75 1.22
N SER A 95 -10.06 -5.19 2.41
CA SER A 95 -11.00 -5.58 3.46
C SER A 95 -11.85 -4.37 3.90
N PRO A 96 -13.13 -4.55 4.26
CA PRO A 96 -13.96 -3.45 4.75
C PRO A 96 -13.34 -2.70 5.93
N SER A 97 -12.63 -3.42 6.80
CA SER A 97 -11.94 -2.83 7.95
C SER A 97 -10.77 -1.92 7.55
N LEU A 98 -10.02 -2.28 6.51
CA LEU A 98 -8.97 -1.43 5.96
C LEU A 98 -9.57 -0.21 5.25
N ILE A 99 -10.66 -0.40 4.50
CA ILE A 99 -11.40 0.70 3.88
C ILE A 99 -11.84 1.72 4.93
N THR A 100 -12.48 1.27 6.00
CA THR A 100 -12.90 2.13 7.12
C THR A 100 -11.70 2.85 7.75
N ARG A 101 -10.57 2.16 7.93
CA ARG A 101 -9.34 2.77 8.49
C ARG A 101 -8.79 3.89 7.62
N ILE A 102 -8.73 3.69 6.31
CA ILE A 102 -8.24 4.69 5.36
C ILE A 102 -9.24 5.84 5.23
N GLN A 103 -10.55 5.57 5.21
CA GLN A 103 -11.58 6.61 5.25
C GLN A 103 -11.48 7.45 6.52
N HIS A 104 -11.36 6.81 7.69
CA HIS A 104 -11.14 7.52 8.95
C HIS A 104 -9.89 8.42 8.88
N THR A 105 -8.80 7.88 8.34
CA THR A 105 -7.54 8.60 8.16
C THR A 105 -7.69 9.84 7.27
N LEU A 106 -8.41 9.72 6.15
CA LEU A 106 -8.55 10.80 5.17
C LEU A 106 -9.65 11.82 5.51
N TYR A 107 -10.70 11.42 6.23
CA TYR A 107 -11.90 12.25 6.41
C TYR A 107 -12.23 12.59 7.86
N HIS A 108 -11.90 11.73 8.83
CA HIS A 108 -12.37 11.88 10.22
C HIS A 108 -11.25 12.18 11.22
N SER A 109 -9.99 11.98 10.84
CA SER A 109 -8.85 12.31 11.71
C SER A 109 -8.64 13.83 11.82
N HIS A 110 -8.00 14.28 12.90
CA HIS A 110 -7.66 15.69 13.11
C HIS A 110 -6.85 16.31 11.95
N ARG A 111 -6.08 15.49 11.20
CA ARG A 111 -5.27 15.93 10.05
C ARG A 111 -5.94 15.68 8.69
N ALA A 112 -7.19 15.22 8.66
CA ALA A 112 -7.94 14.90 7.45
C ALA A 112 -8.02 16.08 6.47
N ALA A 113 -8.19 17.30 6.98
CA ALA A 113 -8.26 18.50 6.14
C ALA A 113 -6.96 18.74 5.37
N THR A 114 -5.79 18.58 6.03
CA THR A 114 -4.48 18.78 5.39
C THR A 114 -4.18 17.72 4.33
N ARG A 115 -4.58 16.47 4.57
CA ARG A 115 -4.29 15.32 3.67
C ARG A 115 -5.04 15.37 2.34
N ARG A 116 -6.23 15.98 2.30
CA ARG A 116 -7.06 16.07 1.09
C ARG A 116 -6.64 17.18 0.12
N ILE A 117 -5.78 18.11 0.59
CA ILE A 117 -5.29 19.26 -0.17
C ILE A 117 -3.86 18.99 -0.72
N THR A 118 -3.24 17.89 -0.27
CA THR A 118 -1.92 17.44 -0.75
C THR A 118 -2.12 16.49 -1.93
#